data_AF-A0A0B1S9T1-F1
#
_entry.id   AF-A0A0B1S9T1-F1
#
_cell.length_a   1.000
_cell.length_b   1.000
_cell.length_c   1.000
_cell.angle_alpha   90.00
_cell.angle_beta   90.00
_cell.angle_gamma   90.00
#
_symmetry.space_group_name_H-M   'P 1'
#
loop_
_entity.id
_entity.type
_entity.pdbx_description
1 polymer ?
#
loop_
_entity_poly.entity_id
_entity_poly.type
_entity_poly.pdbx_seq_one_letter_code
_entity_poly.pdbx_strand_id
1 'polypeptide(L)'
;MGSYDVTGKGKVLREFRPSFDRKTKKENENYGIGYDYGSIMHYPRRHYVSNYKPSAIPKDPKYGFTMGSQMLAFSDLSMINEHYHCKGMERCKNAIDKVKCTNGGFPHPRQCSKCLCPGGYGGNDCSQRPEDGCGRKLRAKKEWQKIKLSFSNPNPEDYLDFYEKCTYWITVCGSTFSG
;
A
#
# COMPACT_ATOMS: atom_id res chain seq x y z
N MET A 1 2.14 -12.73 -15.38
CA MET A 1 3.57 -12.41 -15.57
C MET A 1 4.18 -12.10 -14.20
N GLY A 2 5.44 -12.44 -13.92
CA GLY A 2 6.06 -12.10 -12.61
C GLY A 2 6.42 -10.63 -12.56
N SER A 3 6.22 -9.95 -11.43
CA SER A 3 6.55 -8.54 -11.24
C SER A 3 8.00 -8.32 -10.81
N TYR A 4 8.67 -9.37 -10.34
CA TYR A 4 10.09 -9.37 -10.02
C TYR A 4 10.72 -10.67 -10.51
N ASP A 5 12.03 -10.64 -10.71
CA ASP A 5 12.84 -11.80 -11.05
C ASP A 5 13.73 -12.16 -9.86
N VAL A 6 13.76 -13.45 -9.52
CA VAL A 6 14.69 -13.98 -8.52
C VAL A 6 16.03 -14.11 -9.23
N THR A 7 17.03 -13.35 -8.80
CA THR A 7 18.37 -13.44 -9.42
C THR A 7 18.83 -14.89 -9.31
N GLY A 8 19.22 -15.48 -10.44
CA GLY A 8 19.34 -16.92 -10.65
C GLY A 8 19.77 -17.72 -9.41
N LYS A 9 19.14 -18.88 -9.23
CA LYS A 9 19.20 -19.80 -8.08
C LYS A 9 20.58 -19.96 -7.41
N GLY A 10 21.70 -19.68 -8.07
CA GLY A 10 23.04 -19.64 -7.48
C GLY A 10 23.33 -18.54 -6.44
N LYS A 11 22.49 -17.51 -6.31
CA LYS A 11 22.68 -16.43 -5.31
C LYS A 11 21.88 -16.58 -4.01
N VAL A 12 20.86 -17.43 -4.02
CA VAL A 12 20.05 -17.76 -2.83
C VAL A 12 20.55 -19.11 -2.28
N LEU A 13 20.75 -19.16 -0.96
CA LEU A 13 21.09 -20.38 -0.22
C LEU A 13 20.08 -21.51 -0.56
N ARG A 14 20.59 -22.74 -0.76
CA ARG A 14 19.84 -23.82 -1.42
C ARG A 14 18.53 -24.14 -0.70
N GLU A 15 18.58 -24.13 0.62
CA GLU A 15 17.48 -24.40 1.54
C GLU A 15 16.36 -23.36 1.49
N PHE A 16 16.65 -22.12 1.07
CA PHE A 16 15.65 -21.04 0.98
C PHE A 16 15.05 -20.86 -0.42
N ARG A 17 15.52 -21.61 -1.42
CA ARG A 17 14.99 -21.52 -2.80
C ARG A 17 13.48 -21.77 -2.90
N PRO A 18 12.87 -22.74 -2.16
CA PRO A 18 11.43 -22.98 -2.24
C PRO A 18 10.58 -21.79 -1.81
N SER A 19 11.11 -20.89 -0.96
CA SER A 19 10.41 -19.67 -0.52
C SER A 19 10.15 -18.67 -1.65
N PHE A 20 10.78 -18.85 -2.81
CA PHE A 20 10.62 -18.00 -3.99
C PHE A 20 9.82 -18.68 -5.11
N ASP A 21 9.28 -19.88 -4.85
CA ASP A 21 8.48 -20.60 -5.83
C ASP A 21 7.15 -19.88 -6.05
N ARG A 22 6.82 -19.71 -7.33
CA ARG A 22 5.62 -18.99 -7.75
C ARG A 22 4.41 -19.91 -7.60
N LYS A 23 3.38 -19.45 -6.91
CA LYS A 23 2.12 -20.18 -6.78
C LYS A 23 1.28 -20.07 -8.05
N THR A 24 0.59 -21.15 -8.39
CA THR A 24 -0.33 -21.17 -9.53
C THR A 24 -1.65 -20.49 -9.17
N LYS A 25 -2.48 -20.17 -10.18
CA LYS A 25 -3.85 -19.66 -9.94
C LYS A 25 -4.76 -20.65 -9.20
N LYS A 26 -4.41 -21.95 -9.19
CA LYS A 26 -5.15 -22.96 -8.44
C LYS A 26 -4.85 -22.92 -6.93
N GLU A 27 -3.64 -22.47 -6.58
CA GLU A 27 -3.15 -22.43 -5.20
C GLU A 27 -3.21 -21.03 -4.58
N ASN A 28 -3.45 -19.99 -5.39
CA ASN A 28 -3.43 -18.60 -4.97
C ASN A 28 -4.49 -17.78 -5.71
N GLU A 29 -5.33 -17.08 -4.93
CA GLU A 29 -6.26 -16.06 -5.41
C GLU A 29 -5.74 -14.68 -4.98
N ASN A 30 -5.71 -13.73 -5.92
CA ASN A 30 -5.28 -12.35 -5.66
C ASN A 30 -6.45 -11.37 -5.63
N TYR A 31 -7.67 -11.83 -5.90
CA TYR A 31 -8.89 -11.04 -5.89
C TYR A 31 -8.86 -9.84 -6.84
N GLY A 32 -8.10 -9.95 -7.94
CA GLY A 32 -7.89 -8.85 -8.87
C GLY A 32 -6.99 -7.72 -8.33
N ILE A 33 -6.43 -7.86 -7.13
CA ILE A 33 -5.47 -6.90 -6.56
C ILE A 33 -4.12 -7.08 -7.26
N GLY A 34 -3.57 -5.95 -7.71
CA GLY A 34 -2.28 -5.89 -8.39
C GLY A 34 -1.11 -6.27 -7.47
N TYR A 35 0.04 -6.53 -8.08
CA TYR A 35 1.26 -6.84 -7.32
C TYR A 35 1.78 -5.59 -6.59
N ASP A 36 1.88 -5.66 -5.27
CA ASP A 36 2.40 -4.56 -4.45
C ASP A 36 3.83 -4.85 -3.98
N TYR A 37 4.79 -4.07 -4.49
CA TYR A 37 6.18 -4.17 -4.06
C TYR A 37 6.38 -3.72 -2.61
N GLY A 38 5.49 -2.88 -2.08
CA GLY A 38 5.54 -2.34 -0.71
C GLY A 38 4.71 -3.12 0.29
N SER A 39 4.14 -4.25 -0.11
CA SER A 39 3.45 -5.17 0.81
C SER A 39 4.36 -5.57 1.97
N ILE A 40 3.81 -5.63 3.17
CA ILE A 40 4.53 -6.11 4.36
C ILE A 40 4.97 -7.57 4.22
N MET A 41 4.30 -8.32 3.34
CA MET A 41 4.60 -9.71 3.03
C MET A 41 5.71 -9.86 1.97
N HIS A 42 6.19 -8.76 1.39
CA HIS A 42 7.20 -8.80 0.34
C HIS A 42 8.62 -8.86 0.93
N TYR A 43 9.41 -9.88 0.55
CA TYR A 43 10.82 -9.95 0.92
C TYR A 43 11.62 -8.69 0.51
N PRO A 44 12.58 -8.23 1.31
CA PRO A 44 13.47 -7.15 0.92
C PRO A 44 14.34 -7.55 -0.27
N ARG A 45 14.78 -6.56 -1.05
CA ARG A 45 15.68 -6.76 -2.19
C ARG A 45 16.95 -7.54 -1.80
N ARG A 46 17.48 -7.28 -0.60
CA ARG A 46 18.68 -7.90 -0.03
C ARG A 46 18.33 -8.51 1.32
N HIS A 47 18.72 -9.76 1.55
CA HIS A 47 18.36 -10.49 2.77
C HIS A 47 19.46 -11.48 3.15
N TYR A 48 19.44 -12.00 4.38
CA TYR A 48 20.48 -12.94 4.85
C TYR A 48 20.52 -14.22 4.01
N VAL A 49 19.37 -14.66 3.47
CA VAL A 49 19.21 -15.87 2.64
C VAL A 49 20.00 -15.83 1.32
N SER A 50 20.53 -14.66 0.95
CA SER A 50 21.37 -14.44 -0.22
C SER A 50 22.74 -13.83 0.13
N ASN A 51 23.18 -13.98 1.39
CA ASN A 51 24.38 -13.32 1.91
C ASN A 51 24.37 -11.81 1.61
N TYR A 52 23.21 -11.17 1.80
CA TYR A 52 22.96 -9.75 1.54
C TYR A 52 23.18 -9.28 0.09
N LYS A 53 23.37 -10.20 -0.85
CA LYS A 53 23.30 -9.91 -2.29
C LYS A 53 21.84 -9.74 -2.70
N PRO A 54 21.53 -8.98 -3.77
CA PRO A 54 20.17 -8.89 -4.27
C PRO A 54 19.62 -10.29 -4.59
N SER A 55 18.51 -10.70 -3.97
CA SER A 55 17.84 -12.00 -4.18
C SER A 55 16.63 -11.88 -5.10
N ALA A 56 15.87 -10.79 -4.95
CA ALA A 56 14.74 -10.42 -5.78
C ALA A 56 14.99 -9.05 -6.41
N ILE A 57 14.85 -8.95 -7.73
CA ILE A 57 14.99 -7.70 -8.48
C ILE A 57 13.64 -7.35 -9.09
N PRO A 58 13.05 -6.20 -8.77
CA PRO A 58 11.80 -5.79 -9.38
C PRO A 58 12.03 -5.51 -10.86
N LYS A 59 11.05 -5.83 -11.70
CA LYS A 59 11.17 -5.56 -13.14
C LYS A 59 11.19 -4.08 -13.45
N ASP A 60 10.42 -3.30 -12.70
CA ASP A 60 10.57 -1.85 -12.71
C ASP A 60 11.57 -1.46 -11.61
N PRO A 61 12.75 -0.92 -11.99
CA PRO A 61 13.82 -0.60 -11.05
C PRO A 61 13.44 0.47 -10.02
N LYS A 62 12.38 1.27 -10.28
CA LYS A 62 11.89 2.29 -9.35
C LYS A 62 11.43 1.70 -8.01
N TYR A 63 11.01 0.44 -7.98
CA TYR A 63 10.52 -0.22 -6.77
C TYR A 63 11.59 -0.96 -5.98
N GLY A 64 12.87 -0.89 -6.38
CA GLY A 64 13.96 -1.62 -5.72
C GLY A 64 14.13 -1.30 -4.24
N PHE A 65 13.73 -0.11 -3.82
CA PHE A 65 13.76 0.34 -2.41
C PHE A 65 12.37 0.33 -1.75
N THR A 66 11.33 -0.05 -2.48
CA THR A 66 9.98 -0.24 -1.93
C THR A 66 9.83 -1.63 -1.30
N MET A 67 10.54 -2.62 -1.85
CA MET A 67 10.52 -4.02 -1.38
C MET A 67 11.08 -4.18 0.03
N GLY A 68 10.43 -5.01 0.85
CA GLY A 68 10.81 -5.24 2.24
C GLY A 68 10.32 -4.17 3.20
N SER A 69 9.28 -3.43 2.81
CA SER A 69 8.56 -2.51 3.69
C SER A 69 8.08 -3.24 4.95
N GLN A 70 8.18 -2.58 6.10
CA GLN A 70 7.56 -3.04 7.35
C GLN A 70 6.21 -2.37 7.60
N MET A 71 5.77 -1.47 6.72
CA MET A 71 4.48 -0.78 6.82
C MET A 71 3.40 -1.64 6.20
N LEU A 72 2.22 -1.64 6.82
CA LEU A 72 1.06 -2.33 6.26
C LEU A 72 0.59 -1.60 5.01
N ALA A 73 0.64 -2.27 3.86
CA ALA A 73 0.12 -1.71 2.62
C ALA A 73 -1.41 -1.82 2.58
N PHE A 74 -2.06 -0.87 1.90
CA PHE A 74 -3.52 -0.94 1.73
C PHE A 74 -3.94 -2.17 0.89
N SER A 75 -3.07 -2.62 -0.02
CA SER A 75 -3.29 -3.85 -0.78
C SER A 75 -3.40 -5.07 0.13
N ASP A 76 -2.55 -5.17 1.16
CA ASP A 76 -2.59 -6.24 2.18
C ASP A 76 -3.92 -6.20 2.93
N LEU A 77 -4.31 -5.02 3.43
CA LEU A 77 -5.58 -4.82 4.14
C LEU A 77 -6.79 -5.12 3.23
N SER A 78 -6.77 -4.66 1.98
CA SER A 78 -7.84 -4.91 1.02
C SER A 78 -7.97 -6.40 0.69
N MET A 79 -6.84 -7.10 0.52
CA MET A 79 -6.83 -8.53 0.19
C MET A 79 -7.42 -9.37 1.32
N ILE A 80 -7.00 -9.12 2.57
CA ILE A 80 -7.54 -9.87 3.71
C ILE A 80 -9.02 -9.56 3.96
N ASN A 81 -9.45 -8.30 3.77
CA ASN A 81 -10.86 -7.94 3.88
C ASN A 81 -11.70 -8.55 2.77
N GLU A 82 -11.17 -8.71 1.56
CA GLU A 82 -11.86 -9.44 0.51
C GLU A 82 -11.97 -10.92 0.86
N HIS A 83 -10.85 -11.55 1.23
CA HIS A 83 -10.77 -12.98 1.54
C HIS A 83 -11.77 -13.41 2.64
N TYR A 84 -11.92 -12.59 3.68
CA TYR A 84 -12.85 -12.84 4.79
C TYR A 84 -14.20 -12.13 4.65
N HIS A 85 -14.56 -11.63 3.46
CA HIS A 85 -15.84 -10.95 3.18
C HIS A 85 -16.15 -9.79 4.14
N CYS A 86 -15.09 -9.07 4.54
CA CYS A 86 -15.11 -7.92 5.44
C CYS A 86 -15.02 -6.58 4.69
N LYS A 87 -15.01 -6.57 3.36
CA LYS A 87 -15.36 -5.35 2.62
C LYS A 87 -16.84 -5.07 2.84
N GLY A 88 -17.20 -3.88 3.29
CA GLY A 88 -18.59 -3.52 3.62
C GLY A 88 -19.56 -3.49 2.44
N MET A 89 -19.19 -4.02 1.27
CA MET A 89 -20.01 -4.01 0.05
C MET A 89 -21.36 -4.71 0.24
N GLU A 90 -21.36 -5.92 0.82
CA GLU A 90 -22.59 -6.69 1.06
C GLU A 90 -23.35 -6.16 2.29
N ARG A 91 -22.65 -5.94 3.40
CA ARG A 91 -23.28 -5.45 4.65
C ARG A 91 -23.93 -4.08 4.49
N CYS A 92 -23.33 -3.20 3.71
CA CYS A 92 -23.84 -1.85 3.46
C CYS A 92 -24.71 -1.77 2.20
N LYS A 93 -25.09 -2.88 1.57
CA LYS A 93 -25.82 -2.88 0.30
C LYS A 93 -27.13 -2.08 0.37
N ASN A 94 -27.86 -2.22 1.46
CA ASN A 94 -29.17 -1.58 1.70
C ASN A 94 -29.13 -0.49 2.78
N ALA A 95 -27.93 -0.07 3.20
CA ALA A 95 -27.79 0.98 4.20
C ALA A 95 -28.20 2.35 3.62
N ILE A 96 -29.03 3.10 4.35
CA ILE A 96 -29.53 4.42 3.93
C ILE A 96 -28.39 5.44 3.91
N ASP A 97 -27.44 5.33 4.83
CA ASP A 97 -26.29 6.22 5.01
C ASP A 97 -25.06 5.75 4.21
N LYS A 98 -25.21 4.84 3.24
CA LYS A 98 -24.09 4.28 2.48
C LYS A 98 -23.31 5.36 1.73
N VAL A 99 -22.04 5.52 2.07
CA VAL A 99 -21.12 6.41 1.35
C VAL A 99 -20.58 5.74 0.08
N LYS A 100 -20.40 6.53 -0.99
CA LYS A 100 -19.71 6.10 -2.20
C LYS A 100 -18.21 6.37 -2.05
N CYS A 101 -17.42 5.31 -1.93
CA CYS A 101 -15.97 5.42 -1.82
C CYS A 101 -15.32 5.79 -3.16
N THR A 102 -14.24 6.57 -3.10
CA THR A 102 -13.42 7.00 -4.23
C THR A 102 -11.96 6.52 -4.06
N ASN A 103 -11.12 6.77 -5.07
CA ASN A 103 -9.67 6.49 -5.04
C ASN A 103 -9.28 5.04 -4.69
N GLY A 104 -10.18 4.07 -4.89
CA GLY A 104 -9.94 2.66 -4.58
C GLY A 104 -10.25 2.24 -3.14
N GLY A 105 -10.88 3.10 -2.35
CA GLY A 105 -11.42 2.74 -1.03
C GLY A 105 -12.67 1.85 -1.11
N PHE A 106 -13.05 1.27 0.03
CA PHE A 106 -14.25 0.44 0.16
C PHE A 106 -15.01 0.73 1.46
N PRO A 107 -16.34 0.48 1.54
CA PRO A 107 -17.13 0.80 2.72
C PRO A 107 -16.64 0.07 3.96
N HIS A 108 -16.63 0.75 5.10
CA HIS A 108 -16.26 0.16 6.37
C HIS A 108 -17.34 -0.83 6.83
N PRO A 109 -17.01 -2.09 7.17
CA PRO A 109 -17.99 -3.16 7.41
C PRO A 109 -18.87 -2.98 8.65
N ARG A 110 -18.55 -2.00 9.49
CA ARG A 110 -19.30 -1.65 10.72
C ARG A 110 -19.88 -0.23 10.69
N GLN A 111 -19.58 0.57 9.66
CA GLN A 111 -20.01 1.97 9.58
C GLN A 111 -20.16 2.37 8.11
N CYS A 112 -21.38 2.21 7.58
CA CYS A 112 -21.64 2.32 6.14
C CYS A 112 -21.50 3.75 5.59
N SER A 113 -21.51 4.75 6.45
CA SER A 113 -21.24 6.16 6.16
C SER A 113 -19.75 6.52 6.05
N LYS A 114 -18.84 5.55 6.24
CA LYS A 114 -17.39 5.77 6.17
C LYS A 114 -16.70 4.71 5.30
N CYS A 115 -15.67 5.12 4.59
CA CYS A 115 -14.79 4.24 3.82
C CYS A 115 -13.50 3.90 4.56
N LEU A 116 -12.97 2.70 4.31
CA LEU A 116 -11.57 2.39 4.50
C LEU A 116 -10.81 2.85 3.26
N CYS A 117 -9.82 3.73 3.48
CA CYS A 117 -9.15 4.46 2.40
C CYS A 117 -7.73 3.98 2.17
N PRO A 118 -7.26 3.96 0.90
CA PRO A 118 -5.85 3.76 0.60
C PRO A 118 -4.96 4.82 1.23
N GLY A 119 -3.70 4.46 1.45
CA GLY A 119 -2.71 5.38 2.00
C GLY A 119 -2.66 6.69 1.22
N GLY A 120 -2.68 7.81 1.94
CA GLY A 120 -2.72 9.14 1.36
C GLY A 120 -4.11 9.67 1.02
N TYR A 121 -5.18 8.91 1.27
CA TYR A 121 -6.58 9.35 1.09
C TYR A 121 -7.39 9.16 2.38
N GLY A 122 -8.35 10.04 2.60
CA GLY A 122 -9.18 10.09 3.80
C GLY A 122 -10.49 10.85 3.59
N GLY A 123 -11.11 11.24 4.70
CA GLY A 123 -12.52 11.65 4.72
C GLY A 123 -13.46 10.43 4.68
N ASN A 124 -14.76 10.69 4.73
CA ASN A 124 -15.76 9.61 4.73
C ASN A 124 -15.79 8.83 3.42
N ASP A 125 -15.39 9.43 2.30
CA ASP A 125 -15.46 8.87 0.94
C ASP A 125 -14.10 8.65 0.26
N CYS A 126 -12.99 8.85 0.99
CA CYS A 126 -11.62 8.80 0.47
C CYS A 126 -11.27 9.88 -0.58
N SER A 127 -12.08 10.94 -0.73
CA SER A 127 -11.80 12.02 -1.69
C SER A 127 -10.84 13.09 -1.15
N GLN A 128 -10.52 13.02 0.14
CA GLN A 128 -9.81 14.07 0.86
C GLN A 128 -8.42 13.60 1.28
N ARG A 129 -7.58 14.55 1.69
CA ARG A 129 -6.32 14.22 2.33
C ARG A 129 -6.64 13.72 3.74
N PRO A 130 -5.98 12.65 4.22
CA PRO A 130 -6.12 12.19 5.60
C PRO A 130 -5.86 13.30 6.61
N GLU A 131 -6.60 13.24 7.72
CA GLU A 131 -6.41 14.11 8.88
C GLU A 131 -5.33 13.52 9.82
N ASP A 132 -4.13 13.30 9.30
CA ASP A 132 -3.01 12.67 10.02
C ASP A 132 -2.41 13.54 11.15
N GLY A 133 -2.92 14.75 11.39
CA GLY A 133 -2.30 15.75 12.29
C GLY A 133 -1.03 16.42 11.72
N CYS A 134 -0.40 15.82 10.71
CA CYS A 134 0.73 16.38 9.95
C CYS A 134 0.48 16.34 8.43
N GLY A 135 1.49 16.71 7.64
CA GLY A 135 1.36 16.82 6.18
C GLY A 135 0.66 18.10 5.73
N ARG A 136 0.60 18.34 4.41
CA ARG A 136 -0.13 19.48 3.82
C ARG A 136 -0.34 19.32 2.31
N LYS A 137 -1.26 20.11 1.76
CA LYS A 137 -1.37 20.31 0.30
C LYS A 137 -0.27 21.28 -0.14
N LEU A 138 0.55 20.87 -1.10
CA LEU A 138 1.63 21.63 -1.71
C LEU A 138 1.27 21.89 -3.17
N ARG A 139 1.39 23.14 -3.61
CA ARG A 139 1.18 23.50 -5.01
C ARG A 139 2.52 23.47 -5.74
N ALA A 140 2.62 22.59 -6.73
CA ALA A 140 3.79 22.50 -7.60
C ALA A 140 3.88 23.75 -8.50
N LYS A 141 5.11 24.25 -8.65
CA LYS A 141 5.48 25.33 -9.57
C LYS A 141 6.45 24.80 -10.64
N LYS A 142 6.67 25.60 -11.68
CA LYS A 142 7.74 25.33 -12.66
C LYS A 142 9.13 25.38 -12.02
N GLU A 143 9.28 26.20 -10.97
CA GLU A 143 10.54 26.34 -10.24
C GLU A 143 10.60 25.39 -9.04
N TRP A 144 11.83 24.98 -8.71
CA TRP A 144 12.10 24.10 -7.57
C TRP A 144 11.69 24.75 -6.25
N GLN A 145 10.94 24.00 -5.46
CA GLN A 145 10.54 24.39 -4.11
C GLN A 145 11.17 23.42 -3.12
N LYS A 146 11.96 23.96 -2.18
CA LYS A 146 12.53 23.16 -1.09
C LYS A 146 11.53 23.12 0.06
N ILE A 147 11.26 21.92 0.57
CA ILE A 147 10.45 21.71 1.77
C ILE A 147 11.33 21.04 2.83
N LYS A 148 11.30 21.58 4.06
CA LYS A 148 11.93 20.94 5.20
C LYS A 148 10.86 20.11 5.91
N LEU A 149 11.08 18.80 5.96
CA LEU A 149 10.18 17.87 6.63
C LEU A 149 10.84 17.44 7.95
N SER A 150 10.05 17.40 9.01
CA SER A 150 10.43 16.84 10.30
C SER A 150 9.47 15.70 10.58
N PHE A 151 10.01 14.54 10.92
CA PHE A 151 9.24 13.35 11.24
C PHE A 151 9.58 12.97 12.67
N SER A 152 8.54 12.70 13.45
CA SER A 152 8.59 12.12 14.79
C SER A 152 7.48 11.10 14.86
N ASN A 153 7.60 10.16 15.78
CA ASN A 153 6.50 9.27 16.13
C ASN A 153 6.49 9.13 17.66
N PRO A 154 5.89 10.11 18.37
CA PRO A 154 5.94 10.14 19.83
C PRO A 154 5.08 9.05 20.47
N ASN A 155 4.03 8.59 19.77
CA ASN A 155 3.07 7.61 20.27
C ASN A 155 2.94 6.43 19.28
N PRO A 156 3.98 5.59 19.12
CA PRO A 156 3.97 4.51 18.13
C PRO A 156 2.83 3.51 18.34
N GLU A 157 2.43 3.26 19.59
CA GLU A 157 1.36 2.32 19.96
C GLU A 157 -0.04 2.75 19.46
N ASP A 158 -0.22 4.03 19.09
CA ASP A 158 -1.49 4.52 18.53
C ASP A 158 -1.73 4.01 17.10
N TYR A 159 -0.69 3.48 16.44
CA TYR A 159 -0.73 3.05 15.04
C TYR A 159 -0.63 1.53 14.94
N LEU A 160 -1.52 0.93 14.13
CA LEU A 160 -1.59 -0.52 13.93
C LEU A 160 -0.24 -1.14 13.50
N ASP A 161 0.52 -0.43 12.68
CA ASP A 161 1.84 -0.85 12.21
C ASP A 161 2.98 -0.08 12.88
N PHE A 162 2.71 0.64 13.98
CA PHE A 162 3.66 1.46 14.73
C PHE A 162 4.29 2.62 13.96
N TYR A 163 3.74 3.00 12.79
CA TYR A 163 4.27 4.09 11.97
C TYR A 163 3.27 5.26 11.88
N GLU A 164 3.64 6.40 12.45
CA GLU A 164 2.99 7.69 12.14
C GLU A 164 3.25 8.05 10.67
N LYS A 165 2.19 8.42 9.94
CA LYS A 165 2.23 8.70 8.50
C LYS A 165 1.82 10.15 8.26
N CYS A 166 2.65 10.91 7.55
CA CYS A 166 2.33 12.29 7.16
C CYS A 166 2.02 12.39 5.67
N THR A 167 0.76 12.68 5.33
CA THR A 167 0.37 12.79 3.93
C THR A 167 0.59 14.18 3.34
N TYR A 168 1.43 14.27 2.30
CA TYR A 168 1.63 15.47 1.48
C TYR A 168 1.01 15.29 0.11
N TRP A 169 0.06 16.15 -0.26
CA TRP A 169 -0.53 16.16 -1.60
C TRP A 169 0.12 17.21 -2.47
N ILE A 170 0.76 16.81 -3.55
CA ILE A 170 1.36 17.73 -4.51
C ILE A 170 0.35 17.95 -5.64
N THR A 171 -0.15 19.17 -5.79
CA THR A 171 -1.16 19.54 -6.79
C THR A 171 -0.61 20.51 -7.83
N VAL A 172 -1.07 20.39 -9.07
CA VAL A 172 -0.79 21.36 -10.15
C VAL A 172 -2.02 22.25 -10.38
N CYS A 173 -1.81 23.47 -10.86
CA CYS A 173 -2.92 24.35 -11.19
C CYS A 173 -3.57 23.89 -12.49
N GLY A 174 -4.87 23.53 -12.46
CA GLY A 174 -5.67 23.29 -13.67
C GLY A 174 -6.08 21.83 -13.95
N SER A 175 -5.72 20.86 -13.11
CA SER A 175 -6.20 19.48 -13.27
C SER A 175 -7.31 19.17 -12.28
N THR A 176 -8.56 19.16 -12.76
CA THR A 176 -9.61 18.34 -12.16
C THR A 176 -9.19 16.88 -12.29
N PHE A 177 -9.11 16.16 -11.17
CA PHE A 177 -8.88 14.72 -11.16
C PHE A 177 -10.17 14.05 -11.68
N SER A 178 -10.27 13.88 -12.99
CA SER A 178 -11.28 13.00 -13.59
C SER A 178 -10.75 11.57 -13.47
N GLY A 179 -11.28 10.85 -12.48
CA GLY A 179 -11.06 9.41 -12.32
C GLY A 179 -11.72 8.57 -13.40
#